data_AF-A0A0M0J4P6-F1
#
_entry.id   AF-A0A0M0J4P6-F1
#
_cell.length_a   1.000
_cell.length_b   1.000
_cell.length_c   1.000
_cell.angle_alpha   90.00
_cell.angle_beta   90.00
_cell.angle_gamma   90.00
#
_symmetry.space_group_name_H-M   'P 1'
#
loop_
_entity.id
_entity.type
_entity.pdbx_description
1 polymer ?
#
loop_
_entity_poly.entity_id
_entity_poly.type
_entity_poly.pdbx_seq_one_letter_code
_entity_poly.pdbx_strand_id
1 'polypeptide(L)'
;MHGDQAEWYAIWEAIRDDMDKRIKATGTQNAYSPLFIPVSFLSKEAEHVEGFAKECAVVTHHRLRMKANGKGVEPDPEAELEEPLIVRPTSETMIWHMFQKWIMSYRDLPLKINQWANVVRWELRTRPFLRSSEFLWQEGHTAHATKAEADAMAREMLDEYADLCESLLAVPVVKGVKSPSERFAGGCDL
;
A
#
# COMPACT_ATOMS: atom_id res chain seq x y z
N MET A 1 13.80 26.92 6.25
CA MET A 1 12.88 26.02 5.52
C MET A 1 13.41 24.58 5.35
N HIS A 2 14.66 24.26 5.76
CA HIS A 2 15.25 22.92 5.56
C HIS A 2 15.30 22.03 6.82
N GLY A 3 14.87 22.50 7.99
CA GLY A 3 14.89 21.70 9.24
C GLY A 3 13.78 20.66 9.26
N ASP A 4 12.53 21.12 9.23
CA ASP A 4 11.37 20.25 9.48
C ASP A 4 11.23 19.09 8.48
N GLN A 5 11.47 19.31 7.17
CA GLN A 5 11.32 18.26 6.17
C GLN A 5 12.40 17.17 6.25
N ALA A 6 13.64 17.53 6.59
CA ALA A 6 14.72 16.57 6.73
C ALA A 6 14.57 15.76 8.03
N GLU A 7 14.07 16.40 9.09
CA GLU A 7 13.93 15.78 10.42
C GLU A 7 12.86 14.68 10.46
N TRP A 8 11.65 14.92 9.94
CA TRP A 8 10.63 13.86 9.93
C TRP A 8 11.02 12.69 9.03
N TYR A 9 11.69 12.99 7.91
CA TYR A 9 12.13 11.95 6.98
C TYR A 9 13.22 11.09 7.61
N ALA A 10 14.15 11.67 8.37
CA ALA A 10 15.16 10.90 9.12
C ALA A 10 14.53 9.90 10.12
N ILE A 11 13.41 10.27 10.77
CA ILE A 11 12.65 9.34 11.62
C ILE A 11 12.06 8.20 10.77
N TRP A 12 11.48 8.52 9.62
CA TRP A 12 10.98 7.52 8.68
C TRP A 12 12.09 6.58 8.19
N GLU A 13 13.28 7.10 7.91
CA GLU A 13 14.44 6.28 7.51
C GLU A 13 14.86 5.30 8.60
N ALA A 14 14.89 5.75 9.87
CA ALA A 14 15.20 4.87 10.99
C ALA A 14 14.15 3.75 11.17
N ILE A 15 12.87 4.09 11.05
CA ILE A 15 11.76 3.12 11.09
C ILE A 15 11.89 2.12 9.94
N ARG A 16 12.07 2.62 8.73
CA ARG A 16 12.22 1.81 7.52
C ARG A 16 13.39 0.85 7.65
N ASP A 17 14.57 1.34 8.01
CA ASP A 17 15.79 0.54 8.03
C ASP A 17 15.76 -0.53 9.12
N ASP A 18 15.11 -0.27 10.26
CA ASP A 18 14.90 -1.26 11.32
C ASP A 18 13.88 -2.34 10.89
N MET A 19 12.70 -1.90 10.45
CA MET A 19 11.64 -2.80 10.00
C MET A 19 12.05 -3.63 8.77
N ASP A 20 12.81 -3.06 7.84
CA ASP A 20 13.30 -3.77 6.66
C ASP A 20 14.25 -4.93 7.05
N LYS A 21 15.07 -4.76 8.09
CA LYS A 21 15.92 -5.85 8.63
C LYS A 21 15.07 -6.97 9.23
N ARG A 22 14.05 -6.62 10.02
CA ARG A 22 13.10 -7.56 10.64
C ARG A 22 12.36 -8.36 9.56
N ILE A 23 11.77 -7.68 8.58
CA ILE A 23 11.08 -8.28 7.44
C ILE A 23 12.02 -9.23 6.68
N LYS A 24 13.26 -8.82 6.37
CA LYS A 24 14.22 -9.69 5.68
C LYS A 24 14.62 -10.92 6.49
N ALA A 25 14.65 -10.84 7.82
CA ALA A 25 14.93 -12.00 8.68
C ALA A 25 13.85 -13.10 8.55
N THR A 26 12.61 -12.75 8.19
CA THR A 26 11.52 -13.72 7.91
C THR A 26 11.65 -14.44 6.56
N GLY A 27 12.69 -14.12 5.77
CA GLY A 27 12.86 -14.59 4.39
C GLY A 27 12.07 -13.80 3.35
N THR A 28 11.42 -12.71 3.75
CA THR A 28 10.65 -11.85 2.85
C THR A 28 11.57 -11.01 1.96
N GLN A 29 11.24 -10.89 0.67
CA GLN A 29 12.02 -10.13 -0.30
C GLN A 29 11.35 -8.81 -0.67
N ASN A 30 12.13 -7.73 -0.80
CA ASN A 30 11.60 -6.49 -1.31
C ASN A 30 11.30 -6.59 -2.82
N ALA A 31 10.14 -6.09 -3.20
CA ALA A 31 9.65 -5.96 -4.56
C ALA A 31 9.10 -4.53 -4.75
N TYR A 32 8.69 -4.21 -5.97
CA TYR A 32 8.05 -2.94 -6.26
C TYR A 32 6.95 -3.12 -7.30
N SER A 33 5.72 -2.77 -6.93
CA SER A 33 4.57 -2.69 -7.83
C SER A 33 4.44 -1.29 -8.43
N PRO A 34 3.99 -1.14 -9.69
CA PRO A 34 3.73 0.17 -10.30
C PRO A 34 2.76 1.03 -9.47
N LEU A 35 2.98 2.35 -9.52
CA LEU A 35 2.13 3.34 -8.85
C LEU A 35 0.74 3.47 -9.51
N PHE A 36 0.70 3.37 -10.84
CA PHE A 36 -0.52 3.50 -11.62
C PHE A 36 -1.12 2.12 -11.91
N ILE A 37 -2.39 1.95 -11.59
CA ILE A 37 -3.14 0.70 -11.75
C ILE A 37 -4.30 0.97 -12.72
N PRO A 38 -4.52 0.16 -13.75
CA PRO A 38 -5.69 0.32 -14.62
C PRO A 38 -7.00 0.16 -13.83
N VAL A 39 -8.02 0.99 -14.10
CA VAL A 39 -9.30 0.90 -13.39
C VAL A 39 -9.91 -0.51 -13.48
N SER A 40 -9.73 -1.20 -14.61
CA SER A 40 -10.21 -2.58 -14.79
C SER A 40 -9.65 -3.58 -13.76
N PHE A 41 -8.48 -3.32 -13.19
CA PHE A 41 -7.90 -4.18 -12.15
C PHE A 41 -8.62 -4.00 -10.80
N LEU A 42 -9.04 -2.77 -10.48
CA LEU A 42 -9.82 -2.51 -9.27
C LEU A 42 -11.20 -3.18 -9.37
N SER A 43 -11.83 -3.13 -10.53
CA SER A 43 -13.16 -3.71 -10.75
C SER A 43 -13.24 -5.24 -10.64
N LYS A 44 -12.10 -5.95 -10.68
CA LYS A 44 -12.07 -7.42 -10.53
C LYS A 44 -12.31 -7.87 -9.09
N GLU A 45 -12.10 -6.99 -8.11
CA GLU A 45 -12.19 -7.27 -6.68
C GLU A 45 -13.38 -6.53 -6.06
N ALA A 46 -14.60 -7.00 -6.34
CA ALA A 46 -15.85 -6.29 -6.02
C ALA A 46 -15.98 -5.88 -4.53
N GLU A 47 -15.49 -6.71 -3.60
CA GLU A 47 -15.52 -6.42 -2.17
C GLU A 47 -14.54 -5.30 -1.77
N HIS A 48 -13.42 -5.16 -2.48
CA HIS A 48 -12.43 -4.09 -2.26
C HIS A 48 -12.87 -2.76 -2.89
N VAL A 49 -13.64 -2.82 -3.98
CA VAL A 49 -14.13 -1.64 -4.71
C VAL A 49 -14.96 -0.72 -3.81
N GLU A 50 -15.90 -1.24 -3.01
CA GLU A 50 -16.80 -0.40 -2.22
C GLU A 50 -16.07 0.44 -1.16
N GLY A 51 -15.00 -0.11 -0.57
CA GLY A 51 -14.19 0.57 0.44
C GLY A 51 -13.26 1.62 -0.17
N PHE A 52 -12.58 1.29 -1.26
CA PHE A 52 -11.51 2.15 -1.83
C PHE A 52 -11.99 3.13 -2.90
N ALA A 53 -13.07 2.84 -3.63
CA ALA A 53 -13.46 3.64 -4.78
C ALA A 53 -13.71 5.11 -4.46
N LYS A 54 -14.15 5.43 -3.23
CA LYS A 54 -14.41 6.81 -2.79
C LYS A 54 -13.12 7.62 -2.57
N GLU A 55 -11.98 6.96 -2.47
CA GLU A 55 -10.69 7.56 -2.09
C GLU A 55 -9.63 7.47 -3.21
N CYS A 56 -9.96 6.94 -4.39
CA CYS A 56 -8.99 6.81 -5.48
C CYS A 56 -8.75 8.15 -6.21
N ALA A 57 -7.48 8.56 -6.33
CA ALA A 57 -7.10 9.57 -7.32
C ALA A 57 -7.02 8.94 -8.71
N VAL A 58 -7.63 9.59 -9.72
CA VAL A 58 -7.77 9.05 -11.07
C VAL A 58 -7.04 9.94 -12.08
N VAL A 59 -6.22 9.31 -12.92
CA VAL A 59 -5.55 9.90 -14.07
C VAL A 59 -6.37 9.59 -15.32
N THR A 60 -6.87 10.63 -15.97
CA THR A 60 -7.72 10.52 -17.17
C THR A 60 -7.04 11.04 -18.43
N HIS A 61 -5.96 11.82 -18.31
CA HIS A 61 -5.27 12.43 -19.43
C HIS A 61 -3.75 12.30 -19.30
N HIS A 62 -3.05 12.12 -20.42
CA HIS A 62 -1.59 11.96 -20.44
C HIS A 62 -0.81 13.24 -20.81
N ARG A 63 -1.52 14.35 -21.10
CA ARG A 63 -0.91 15.62 -21.51
C ARG A 63 -1.74 16.81 -21.01
N LEU A 64 -1.03 17.90 -20.69
CA LEU A 64 -1.61 19.22 -20.47
C LEU A 64 -1.35 20.11 -21.70
N ARG A 65 -2.29 21.00 -22.03
CA ARG A 65 -2.13 22.05 -23.05
C ARG A 65 -2.24 23.44 -22.44
N MET A 66 -1.71 24.45 -23.15
CA MET A 66 -1.93 25.84 -22.79
C MET A 66 -3.40 26.20 -22.95
N LYS A 67 -3.96 26.93 -21.97
CA LYS A 67 -5.31 27.47 -22.08
C LYS A 67 -5.41 28.45 -23.25
N ALA A 68 -6.56 28.51 -23.90
CA ALA A 68 -6.79 29.41 -25.05
C ALA A 68 -6.58 30.90 -24.71
N ASN A 69 -6.75 31.29 -23.45
CA ASN A 69 -6.48 32.65 -22.96
C ASN A 69 -4.99 32.95 -22.72
N GLY A 70 -4.09 32.00 -23.02
CA GLY A 70 -2.64 32.10 -22.84
C GLY A 70 -2.16 32.05 -21.39
N LYS A 71 -3.05 31.83 -20.41
CA LYS A 71 -2.73 31.89 -18.98
C LYS A 71 -3.02 30.57 -18.28
N GLY A 72 -1.95 29.79 -18.10
CA GLY A 72 -1.98 28.49 -17.41
C GLY A 72 -2.24 27.31 -18.33
N VAL A 73 -2.40 26.14 -17.73
CA VAL A 73 -2.56 24.85 -18.42
C VAL A 73 -3.86 24.15 -18.00
N GLU A 74 -4.36 23.28 -18.87
CA GLU A 74 -5.51 22.41 -18.63
C GLU A 74 -5.25 21.01 -19.22
N PRO A 75 -5.92 19.95 -18.75
CA PRO A 75 -5.91 18.65 -19.44
C PRO A 75 -6.28 18.84 -20.91
N ASP A 76 -5.48 18.28 -21.80
CA ASP A 76 -5.74 18.35 -23.22
C ASP A 76 -6.83 17.34 -23.60
N PRO A 77 -8.02 17.76 -24.07
CA PRO A 77 -9.11 16.85 -24.40
C PRO A 77 -8.75 15.80 -25.46
N GLU A 78 -7.75 16.06 -26.31
CA GLU A 78 -7.27 15.08 -27.31
C GLU A 78 -6.28 14.05 -26.73
N ALA A 79 -5.92 14.18 -25.45
CA ALA A 79 -4.99 13.31 -24.74
C ALA A 79 -5.68 12.50 -23.63
N GLU A 80 -7.00 12.28 -23.76
CA GLU A 80 -7.76 11.38 -22.90
C GLU A 80 -7.24 9.95 -23.05
N LEU A 81 -7.07 9.25 -21.93
CA LEU A 81 -6.62 7.87 -21.91
C LEU A 81 -7.76 6.93 -22.35
N GLU A 82 -7.44 5.93 -23.15
CA GLU A 82 -8.40 4.86 -23.51
C GLU A 82 -8.94 4.14 -22.27
N GLU A 83 -8.06 3.90 -21.28
CA GLU A 83 -8.42 3.40 -19.97
C GLU A 83 -7.89 4.35 -18.89
N PRO A 84 -8.74 4.90 -18.00
CA PRO A 84 -8.28 5.66 -16.87
C PRO A 84 -7.42 4.81 -15.92
N LEU A 85 -6.42 5.45 -15.31
CA LEU A 85 -5.55 4.82 -14.32
C LEU A 85 -5.87 5.38 -12.94
N ILE A 86 -5.80 4.55 -11.91
CA ILE A 86 -5.82 5.00 -10.51
C ILE A 86 -4.40 5.08 -9.98
N VAL A 87 -4.13 6.08 -9.13
CA VAL A 87 -2.96 6.06 -8.25
C VAL A 87 -3.25 5.07 -7.14
N ARG A 88 -2.33 4.13 -6.87
CA ARG A 88 -2.57 3.03 -5.93
C ARG A 88 -3.08 3.53 -4.56
N PRO A 89 -4.29 3.14 -4.12
CA PRO A 89 -4.72 3.30 -2.72
C PRO A 89 -4.18 2.18 -1.82
N THR A 90 -3.84 1.07 -2.48
CA THR A 90 -3.23 -0.17 -2.00
C THR A 90 -2.83 -1.01 -3.23
N SER A 91 -1.98 -2.03 -3.10
CA SER A 91 -1.41 -2.75 -4.27
C SER A 91 -1.96 -4.16 -4.50
N GLU A 92 -2.92 -4.62 -3.71
CA GLU A 92 -3.52 -5.96 -3.69
C GLU A 92 -3.90 -6.44 -5.09
N THR A 93 -4.69 -5.66 -5.83
CA THR A 93 -5.20 -6.06 -7.15
C THR A 93 -4.10 -6.34 -8.16
N MET A 94 -3.01 -5.56 -8.12
CA MET A 94 -1.83 -5.77 -8.96
C MET A 94 -0.99 -6.95 -8.45
N ILE A 95 -0.78 -7.03 -7.14
CA ILE A 95 0.04 -8.07 -6.52
C ILE A 95 -0.60 -9.45 -6.70
N TRP A 96 -1.92 -9.59 -6.50
CA TRP A 96 -2.64 -10.85 -6.70
C TRP A 96 -2.62 -11.30 -8.17
N HIS A 97 -2.77 -10.36 -9.11
CA HIS A 97 -2.61 -10.65 -10.53
C HIS A 97 -1.20 -11.17 -10.86
N MET A 98 -0.16 -10.64 -10.19
CA MET A 98 1.20 -11.14 -10.35
C MET A 98 1.42 -12.48 -9.65
N PHE A 99 0.89 -12.67 -8.44
CA PHE A 99 0.94 -13.93 -7.70
C PHE A 99 0.33 -15.07 -8.51
N GLN A 100 -0.82 -14.84 -9.16
CA GLN A 100 -1.45 -15.83 -10.05
C GLN A 100 -0.52 -16.28 -11.18
N LYS A 101 0.39 -15.41 -11.65
CA LYS A 101 1.37 -15.74 -12.70
C LYS A 101 2.63 -16.41 -12.17
N TRP A 102 3.03 -16.10 -10.94
CA TRP A 102 4.26 -16.58 -10.35
C TRP A 102 4.09 -17.92 -9.63
N ILE A 103 2.93 -18.16 -9.04
CA ILE A 103 2.63 -19.36 -8.27
C ILE A 103 1.96 -20.37 -9.20
N MET A 104 2.76 -21.29 -9.73
CA MET A 104 2.30 -22.35 -10.64
C MET A 104 2.32 -23.73 -9.98
N SER A 105 2.98 -23.86 -8.83
CA SER A 105 3.14 -25.09 -8.07
C SER A 105 3.28 -24.81 -6.57
N TYR A 106 3.02 -25.82 -5.74
CA TYR A 106 3.29 -25.76 -4.29
C TYR A 106 4.78 -25.46 -3.98
N ARG A 107 5.69 -25.72 -4.93
CA ARG A 107 7.13 -25.43 -4.79
C ARG A 107 7.46 -23.96 -4.87
N ASP A 108 6.55 -23.13 -5.37
CA ASP A 108 6.70 -21.69 -5.44
C ASP A 108 6.29 -21.02 -4.11
N LEU A 109 5.80 -21.81 -3.14
CA LEU A 109 5.37 -21.37 -1.82
C LEU A 109 6.41 -21.74 -0.74
N PRO A 110 6.54 -20.92 0.32
CA PRO A 110 5.86 -19.64 0.51
C PRO A 110 6.48 -18.54 -0.37
N LEU A 111 5.62 -17.74 -1.00
CA LEU A 111 6.05 -16.51 -1.67
C LEU A 111 5.84 -15.35 -0.70
N LYS A 112 6.92 -14.66 -0.32
CA LYS A 112 6.87 -13.53 0.61
C LYS A 112 7.50 -12.30 -0.03
N ILE A 113 6.68 -11.28 -0.31
CA ILE A 113 7.16 -10.01 -0.82
C ILE A 113 6.80 -8.84 0.09
N ASN A 114 7.61 -7.80 0.03
CA ASN A 114 7.42 -6.55 0.73
C ASN A 114 7.65 -5.37 -0.22
N GLN A 115 6.97 -4.25 -0.05
CA GLN A 115 7.34 -3.02 -0.74
C GLN A 115 7.27 -1.80 0.17
N TRP A 116 8.25 -0.91 -0.01
CA TRP A 116 8.29 0.42 0.58
C TRP A 116 7.87 1.42 -0.49
N ALA A 117 6.81 2.17 -0.22
CA ALA A 117 6.12 2.94 -1.24
C ALA A 117 5.34 4.12 -0.66
N ASN A 118 5.06 5.11 -1.50
CA ASN A 118 3.98 6.05 -1.25
C ASN A 118 2.64 5.48 -1.73
N VAL A 119 1.56 5.82 -1.05
CA VAL A 119 0.19 5.53 -1.47
C VAL A 119 -0.69 6.76 -1.35
N VAL A 120 -1.75 6.76 -2.15
CA VAL A 120 -2.68 7.88 -2.24
C VAL A 120 -4.09 7.42 -1.89
N ARG A 121 -4.66 8.01 -0.83
CA ARG A 121 -6.07 7.88 -0.45
C ARG A 121 -6.63 9.29 -0.29
N TRP A 122 -7.55 9.69 -1.15
CA TRP A 122 -8.00 11.08 -1.27
C TRP A 122 -8.83 11.54 -0.07
N GLU A 123 -8.15 11.85 1.02
CA GLU A 123 -8.73 12.26 2.28
C GLU A 123 -9.17 13.73 2.25
N LEU A 124 -10.42 14.00 2.66
CA LEU A 124 -11.01 15.34 2.67
C LEU A 124 -10.61 16.18 3.88
N ARG A 125 -10.22 15.57 5.00
CA ARG A 125 -9.74 16.30 6.18
C ARG A 125 -8.44 15.69 6.67
N THR A 126 -7.33 16.39 6.50
CA THR A 126 -6.01 15.89 6.82
C THR A 126 -5.58 16.28 8.23
N ARG A 127 -4.77 15.43 8.85
CA ARG A 127 -4.05 15.65 10.10
C ARG A 127 -2.63 15.10 9.90
N PRO A 128 -1.58 15.94 9.90
CA PRO A 128 -0.22 15.51 9.59
C PRO A 128 0.19 14.23 10.34
N PHE A 129 0.87 13.31 9.64
CA PHE A 129 1.27 11.96 10.05
C PHE A 129 0.15 10.97 10.35
N LEU A 130 -0.98 11.42 10.90
CA LEU A 130 -2.08 10.55 11.33
C LEU A 130 -3.09 10.28 10.20
N ARG A 131 -3.29 11.25 9.30
CA ARG A 131 -4.23 11.16 8.19
C ARG A 131 -3.85 12.14 7.07
N SER A 132 -3.27 11.66 5.98
CA SER A 132 -2.89 12.49 4.83
C SER A 132 -3.32 11.84 3.52
N SER A 133 -3.44 12.65 2.46
CA SER A 133 -3.87 12.13 1.16
C SER A 133 -2.79 11.32 0.46
N GLU A 134 -1.53 11.65 0.73
CA GLU A 134 -0.35 10.84 0.37
C GLU A 134 0.39 10.49 1.66
N PHE A 135 0.87 9.26 1.77
CA PHE A 135 1.73 8.84 2.88
C PHE A 135 2.70 7.73 2.43
N LEU A 136 3.86 7.70 3.10
CA LEU A 136 4.83 6.63 2.96
C LEU A 136 4.43 5.47 3.85
N TRP A 137 4.57 4.26 3.34
CA TRP A 137 4.25 3.05 4.09
C TRP A 137 5.10 1.87 3.67
N GLN A 138 4.89 0.77 4.37
CA GLN A 138 5.30 -0.56 3.97
C GLN A 138 4.05 -1.43 3.83
N GLU A 139 4.01 -2.24 2.78
CA GLU A 139 2.98 -3.28 2.61
C GLU A 139 3.63 -4.62 2.26
N GLY A 140 3.33 -5.63 3.06
CA GLY A 140 3.81 -7.00 2.92
C GLY A 140 2.70 -7.90 2.40
N HIS A 141 3.00 -8.70 1.38
CA HIS A 141 2.05 -9.61 0.75
C HIS A 141 2.69 -10.99 0.68
N THR A 142 2.01 -11.99 1.25
CA THR A 142 2.54 -13.36 1.34
C THR A 142 1.51 -14.39 0.91
N ALA A 143 1.93 -15.42 0.19
CA ALA A 143 1.14 -16.59 -0.14
C ALA A 143 1.77 -17.84 0.47
N HIS A 144 0.96 -18.68 1.08
CA HIS A 144 1.38 -19.88 1.80
C HIS A 144 0.56 -21.10 1.37
N ALA A 145 1.09 -22.30 1.57
CA ALA A 145 0.41 -23.53 1.17
C ALA A 145 -0.76 -23.87 2.12
N THR A 146 -0.67 -23.44 3.38
CA THR A 146 -1.66 -23.72 4.41
C THR A 146 -2.09 -22.48 5.18
N LYS A 147 -3.31 -22.51 5.74
CA LYS A 147 -3.80 -21.45 6.64
C LYS A 147 -2.90 -21.28 7.87
N ALA A 148 -2.43 -22.39 8.45
CA ALA A 148 -1.59 -22.35 9.65
C ALA A 148 -0.28 -21.57 9.42
N GLU A 149 0.35 -21.74 8.24
CA GLU A 149 1.54 -20.96 7.85
C GLU A 149 1.22 -19.48 7.65
N ALA A 150 0.08 -19.16 7.02
CA ALA A 150 -0.38 -17.78 6.83
C ALA A 150 -0.69 -17.09 8.17
N ASP A 151 -1.37 -17.77 9.08
CA ASP A 151 -1.69 -17.26 10.42
C ASP A 151 -0.40 -17.05 11.24
N ALA A 152 0.56 -17.96 11.14
CA ALA A 152 1.86 -17.83 11.80
C ALA A 152 2.61 -16.60 11.30
N MET A 153 2.68 -16.40 9.98
CA MET A 153 3.30 -15.21 9.38
C MET A 153 2.60 -13.91 9.80
N ALA A 154 1.27 -13.90 9.85
CA ALA A 154 0.51 -12.72 10.27
C ALA A 154 0.73 -12.39 11.77
N ARG A 155 0.84 -13.39 12.63
CA ARG A 155 1.18 -13.21 14.06
C ARG A 155 2.62 -12.76 14.26
N GLU A 156 3.56 -13.34 13.52
CA GLU A 156 4.97 -12.93 13.51
C GLU A 156 5.09 -11.44 13.15
N MET A 157 4.43 -10.99 12.08
CA MET A 157 4.45 -9.57 11.71
C MET A 157 3.74 -8.66 12.71
N LEU A 158 2.65 -9.11 13.35
CA LEU A 158 2.00 -8.35 14.43
C LEU A 158 2.96 -8.13 15.61
N ASP A 159 3.75 -9.15 15.94
CA ASP A 159 4.76 -9.06 16.99
C ASP A 159 5.92 -8.13 16.58
N GLU A 160 6.39 -8.18 15.33
CA GLU A 160 7.40 -7.25 14.80
C GLU A 160 6.91 -5.79 14.78
N TYR A 161 5.65 -5.54 14.42
CA TYR A 161 5.07 -4.19 14.51
C TYR A 161 4.99 -3.70 15.96
N ALA A 162 4.63 -4.58 16.89
CA ALA A 162 4.58 -4.22 18.31
C ALA A 162 5.97 -3.93 18.86
N ASP A 163 6.95 -4.78 18.56
CA ASP A 163 8.33 -4.58 19.01
C ASP A 163 8.96 -3.33 18.38
N LEU A 164 8.70 -3.03 17.11
CA LEU A 164 9.10 -1.76 16.49
C LEU A 164 8.52 -0.56 17.27
N CYS A 165 7.24 -0.58 17.59
CA CYS A 165 6.59 0.50 18.35
C CYS A 165 7.18 0.64 19.76
N GLU A 166 7.38 -0.47 20.47
CA GLU A 166 7.80 -0.45 21.87
C GLU A 166 9.31 -0.23 22.04
N SER A 167 10.13 -0.89 21.23
CA SER A 167 11.59 -0.87 21.36
C SER A 167 12.25 0.32 20.65
N LEU A 168 11.82 0.65 19.43
CA LEU A 168 12.41 1.74 18.65
C LEU A 168 11.71 3.08 18.92
N LEU A 169 10.38 3.08 18.97
CA LEU A 169 9.59 4.31 19.11
C LEU A 169 9.21 4.65 20.56
N ALA A 170 9.45 3.73 21.50
CA ALA A 170 9.05 3.87 22.91
C ALA A 170 7.54 4.17 23.10
N VAL A 171 6.70 3.60 22.22
CA VAL A 171 5.24 3.74 22.25
C VAL A 171 4.62 2.40 22.65
N PRO A 172 3.97 2.29 23.83
CA PRO A 172 3.29 1.06 24.24
C PRO A 172 2.07 0.80 23.36
N VAL A 173 1.87 -0.45 22.93
CA VAL A 173 0.73 -0.84 22.08
C VAL A 173 -0.02 -2.04 22.66
N VAL A 174 -1.29 -2.17 22.27
CA VAL A 174 -2.12 -3.33 22.65
C VAL A 174 -2.36 -4.18 21.41
N LYS A 175 -1.77 -5.38 21.39
CA LYS A 175 -2.05 -6.38 20.36
C LYS A 175 -3.49 -6.88 20.47
N GLY A 176 -4.17 -7.05 19.35
CA GLY A 176 -5.56 -7.52 19.33
C GLY A 176 -6.06 -7.85 17.93
N VAL A 177 -7.27 -8.43 17.89
CA VAL A 177 -7.97 -8.77 16.64
C VAL A 177 -9.14 -7.80 16.48
N LYS A 178 -9.34 -7.29 15.26
CA LYS A 178 -10.46 -6.41 14.93
C LYS A 178 -11.79 -7.18 15.01
N SER A 179 -12.86 -6.48 15.42
CA SER A 179 -14.22 -7.03 15.32
C SER A 179 -14.56 -7.31 13.85
N PRO A 180 -15.55 -8.19 13.57
CA PRO A 180 -15.96 -8.46 12.19
C PRO A 180 -16.36 -7.21 11.41
N SER A 181 -16.93 -6.19 12.07
CA SER A 181 -17.33 -4.92 11.45
C SER A 181 -16.18 -3.98 11.13
N GLU A 182 -15.03 -4.13 11.80
CA GLU A 182 -13.84 -3.27 11.66
C GLU A 182 -12.70 -3.99 10.94
N ARG A 183 -12.95 -5.20 10.44
CA ARG A 183 -11.97 -5.98 9.70
C ARG A 183 -11.80 -5.40 8.30
N PHE A 184 -10.59 -5.56 7.76
CA PHE A 184 -10.33 -5.33 6.35
C PHE A 184 -11.31 -6.12 5.46
N ALA A 185 -11.87 -5.47 4.45
CA ALA A 185 -12.72 -6.12 3.45
C ALA A 185 -11.92 -7.24 2.75
N GLY A 186 -12.48 -8.43 2.61
CA GLY A 186 -11.75 -9.61 2.10
C GLY A 186 -10.85 -10.33 3.11
N GLY A 187 -10.75 -9.87 4.37
CA GLY A 187 -9.95 -10.50 5.42
C GLY A 187 -10.66 -11.62 6.19
N CYS A 188 -9.91 -12.66 6.58
CA CYS A 188 -10.37 -13.76 7.43
C CYS A 188 -9.93 -13.63 8.91
N ASP A 189 -10.47 -14.47 9.79
CA ASP A 189 -10.09 -14.53 11.22
C ASP A 189 -8.67 -15.07 11.40
N LEU A 190 -7.93 -14.43 12.32
CA LEU A 190 -6.55 -14.71 12.72
C LEU A 190 -6.49 -15.67 13.91
#